data_AF-A0A842T4S6-F1
#
_entry.id   AF-A0A842T4S6-F1
#
_cell.length_a   1.000
_cell.length_b   1.000
_cell.length_c   1.000
_cell.angle_alpha   90.00
_cell.angle_beta   90.00
_cell.angle_gamma   90.00
#
_symmetry.space_group_name_H-M   'P 1'
#
loop_
_entity.id
_entity.type
_entity.pdbx_description
1 polymer ?
#
loop_
_entity_poly.entity_id
_entity_poly.type
_entity_poly.pdbx_seq_one_letter_code
_entity_poly.pdbx_strand_id
1 'polypeptide(L)' 'MSEKRNVLFIMCDALRWDHLGCMGNETVKTPNIDRLANQGVTFTNYFCTNPICMPNRATLETGLYPN' A
#
# COMPACT_ATOMS: atom_id res chain seq x y z
N MET A 1 -0.59 -26.13 17.85
CA MET A 1 -1.61 -25.24 17.26
C MET A 1 -0.90 -23.96 16.84
N SER A 2 -1.04 -23.53 15.58
CA SER A 2 -0.52 -22.22 15.16
C SER A 2 -1.32 -21.13 15.86
N GLU A 3 -0.64 -20.16 16.46
CA GLU A 3 -1.30 -18.98 17.03
C GLU A 3 -2.05 -18.22 15.92
N LYS A 4 -3.29 -17.81 16.21
CA LYS A 4 -4.12 -17.04 15.26
C LYS A 4 -3.53 -15.63 15.15
N ARG A 5 -3.02 -15.28 13.97
CA ARG A 5 -2.54 -13.93 13.68
C ARG A 5 -3.69 -13.02 13.25
N ASN A 6 -3.57 -11.74 13.57
CA ASN A 6 -4.45 -10.69 13.06
C ASN A 6 -3.86 -10.09 11.78
N VAL A 7 -4.72 -9.65 10.88
CA VAL A 7 -4.33 -8.95 9.63
C VAL A 7 -4.98 -7.57 9.65
N LEU A 8 -4.18 -6.52 9.45
CA LEU A 8 -4.63 -5.14 9.31
C LEU A 8 -4.30 -4.67 7.89
N PHE A 9 -5.33 -4.41 7.08
CA PHE A 9 -5.20 -3.86 5.74
C PHE A 9 -5.45 -2.35 5.77
N ILE A 10 -4.46 -1.55 5.36
CA ILE A 10 -4.54 -0.08 5.29
C ILE A 10 -4.35 0.33 3.84
N MET A 11 -5.25 1.16 3.33
CA MET A 11 -5.16 1.71 1.98
C MET A 11 -5.40 3.22 2.01
N CYS A 12 -4.48 3.96 1.39
CA CYS A 12 -4.60 5.41 1.19
C CYS A 12 -5.24 5.69 -0.19
N ASP A 13 -6.14 6.67 -0.26
CA ASP A 13 -6.69 7.12 -1.55
C ASP A 13 -5.76 8.17 -2.20
N ALA A 14 -5.55 8.05 -3.50
CA ALA A 14 -4.74 8.96 -4.33
C ALA A 14 -3.29 9.25 -3.85
N LEU A 15 -2.71 8.40 -2.98
CA LEU A 15 -1.32 8.54 -2.56
C LEU A 15 -0.38 8.15 -3.71
N ARG A 16 0.42 9.10 -4.19
CA ARG A 16 1.49 8.82 -5.14
C ARG A 16 2.62 8.04 -4.46
N TRP A 17 3.25 7.14 -5.20
CA TRP A 17 4.34 6.31 -4.69
C TRP A 17 5.56 7.12 -4.24
N ASP A 18 5.81 8.29 -4.85
CA ASP A 18 6.95 9.19 -4.57
C ASP A 18 6.68 10.21 -3.45
N HIS A 19 5.55 10.11 -2.75
CA HIS A 19 5.16 11.01 -1.65
C HIS A 19 5.42 10.44 -0.25
N LEU A 20 6.39 9.54 -0.14
CA LEU A 20 6.80 8.89 1.10
C LEU A 20 8.29 9.10 1.35
N GLY A 21 8.68 9.34 2.60
CA GLY A 21 10.09 9.47 3.00
C GLY A 21 10.90 8.22 2.66
N CYS A 22 10.34 7.03 2.94
CA CYS A 22 10.96 5.75 2.55
C CYS A 22 11.08 5.53 1.03
N MET A 23 10.42 6.34 0.20
CA MET A 23 10.53 6.33 -1.27
C MET A 23 11.39 7.49 -1.80
N GLY A 24 12.11 8.19 -0.92
CA GLY A 24 13.05 9.25 -1.29
C GLY A 24 12.50 10.67 -1.24
N ASN A 25 11.30 10.89 -0.69
CA ASN A 25 10.75 12.23 -0.53
C ASN A 25 11.37 12.97 0.66
N GLU A 26 12.09 14.07 0.42
CA GLU A 26 12.75 14.85 1.48
C GLU A 26 11.85 15.92 2.13
N THR A 27 10.72 16.26 1.48
CA THR A 27 9.82 17.34 1.91
C THR A 27 8.67 16.82 2.78
N VAL A 28 8.05 15.72 2.35
CA VAL A 28 6.88 15.13 3.02
C VAL A 28 7.35 14.24 4.18
N LYS A 29 6.93 14.57 5.40
CA LYS A 29 7.31 13.83 6.60
C LYS A 29 6.33 12.69 6.87
N THR A 30 6.76 11.44 6.67
CA THR A 30 5.95 10.23 6.89
C THR A 30 6.54 9.26 7.92
N PRO A 31 6.95 9.72 9.13
CA PRO A 31 7.78 8.93 10.04
C PRO A 31 7.15 7.59 10.48
N ASN A 32 5.82 7.50 10.53
CA ASN A 32 5.13 6.25 10.87
C ASN A 32 5.15 5.22 9.72
N ILE A 33 5.01 5.68 8.48
CA ILE A 33 5.08 4.81 7.29
C ILE A 33 6.54 4.40 7.06
N ASP A 34 7.47 5.33 7.24
CA ASP A 34 8.91 5.06 7.10
C ASP A 34 9.38 4.02 8.13
N ARG A 35 8.87 4.10 9.37
CA ARG A 35 9.11 3.08 10.40
C ARG A 35 8.55 1.72 10.01
N LEU A 36 7.35 1.67 9.40
CA LEU A 36 6.75 0.42 8.93
C LEU A 36 7.57 -0.20 7.80
N ALA A 37 8.04 0.61 6.84
CA ALA A 37 8.90 0.17 5.75
C ALA A 37 10.22 -0.44 6.28
N ASN A 38 10.86 0.18 7.28
CA ASN A 38 12.09 -0.31 7.90
C ASN A 38 11.91 -1.60 8.73
N GLN A 39 10.68 -1.95 9.10
CA GLN A 39 10.35 -3.13 9.91
C GLN A 39 9.75 -4.27 9.07
N GLY A 40 9.65 -4.10 7.76
CA GLY A 40 8.94 -5.02 6.87
C GLY A 40 9.54 -5.09 5.48
N VAL A 41 8.68 -5.31 4.49
CA VAL A 41 9.05 -5.41 3.08
C VAL A 41 8.38 -4.28 2.31
N THR A 42 9.16 -3.57 1.51
CA THR A 42 8.69 -2.53 0.61
C THR A 42 8.75 -3.03 -0.83
N PHE A 43 7.61 -3.01 -1.53
CA PHE A 43 7.53 -3.34 -2.95
C PHE A 43 7.75 -2.08 -3.77
N THR A 44 8.87 -2.00 -4.48
CA THR A 44 9.22 -0.84 -5.33
C THR A 44 8.58 -0.88 -6.71
N ASN A 45 7.94 -2.00 -7.07
CA ASN A 45 7.32 -2.23 -8.37
C ASN A 45 5.87 -2.76 -8.21
N TYR A 46 5.04 -2.01 -7.49
CA TYR A 46 3.63 -2.31 -7.24
C TYR A 46 2.72 -1.42 -8.10
N PHE A 47 1.74 -2.03 -8.78
CA PHE A 47 0.81 -1.32 -9.66
C PHE A 47 -0.64 -1.58 -9.26
N CYS A 48 -1.46 -0.53 -9.35
CA CYS A 48 -2.91 -0.68 -9.36
C CYS A 48 -3.35 -1.40 -10.64
N THR A 49 -4.42 -2.21 -10.55
CA THR A 49 -5.01 -2.87 -11.72
C THR A 49 -5.90 -1.94 -12.53
N ASN A 50 -6.36 -0.85 -11.91
CA ASN A 50 -7.14 0.19 -12.54
C ASN A 50 -6.81 1.56 -11.90
N PRO A 51 -6.66 2.64 -12.68
CA PRO A 51 -6.38 3.97 -12.12
C PRO A 51 -7.61 4.65 -11.48
N ILE A 52 -8.80 4.03 -11.53
CA ILE A 52 -10.04 4.56 -10.95
C ILE A 52 -10.35 3.88 -9.62
N CYS A 53 -10.83 4.68 -8.66
CA CYS A 53 -11.01 4.30 -7.26
C CYS A 53 -11.84 3.01 -7.05
N MET A 54 -13.06 2.96 -7.58
CA MET A 54 -13.98 1.83 -7.37
C MET A 54 -13.51 0.52 -8.02
N PRO A 55 -13.14 0.46 -9.32
CA PRO A 55 -12.68 -0.79 -9.91
C PRO A 55 -11.37 -1.30 -9.28
N ASN A 56 -10.43 -0.42 -8.88
CA ASN A 56 -9.23 -0.86 -8.16
C ASN A 56 -9.57 -1.50 -6.81
N ARG A 57 -10.48 -0.89 -6.04
CA ARG A 57 -10.95 -1.43 -4.76
C ARG A 57 -11.64 -2.79 -4.95
N ALA A 58 -12.47 -2.92 -6.00
CA ALA A 58 -13.10 -4.20 -6.33
C ALA A 58 -12.07 -5.29 -6.62
N THR A 59 -10.97 -4.98 -7.33
CA THR A 59 -9.88 -5.95 -7.55
C THR A 59 -9.18 -6.37 -6.25
N LEU A 60 -8.98 -5.45 -5.30
CA LEU A 60 -8.37 -5.78 -4.01
C LEU A 60 -9.24 -6.71 -3.16
N GLU A 61 -10.56 -6.49 -3.16
CA GLU A 61 -11.51 -7.31 -2.39
C GLU A 61 -11.75 -8.69 -3.01
N THR A 62 -11.75 -8.77 -4.36
CA THR A 62 -12.11 -10.01 -5.07
C THR A 62 -10.91 -10.83 -5.55
N GLY A 63 -9.74 -10.20 -5.66
CA GLY A 63 -8.57 -10.80 -6.32
C GLY A 63 -8.72 -10.95 -7.84
N LEU A 64 -9.74 -10.34 -8.45
CA LEU A 64 -10.05 -10.44 -9.88
C LEU A 64 -9.69 -9.15 -10.63
N TYR A 65 -9.32 -9.29 -11.90
CA TYR A 65 -9.17 -8.14 -12.79
C TYR A 65 -10.51 -7.41 -12.98
N PRO A 66 -10.49 -6.11 -13.27
CA PRO A 66 -11.70 -5.29 -13.41
C PRO A 66 -12.45 -5.51 -14.74
N ASN A 67 -12.10 -6.54 -15.52
CA ASN A 67 -12.61 -6.84 -16.86
C ASN A 67 -13.36 -8.18 -16.93
#